data_AF-A0A838VRH1-F1
#
_entry.id   AF-A0A838VRH1-F1
#
_cell.length_a   1.000
_cell.length_b   1.000
_cell.length_c   1.000
_cell.angle_alpha   90.00
_cell.angle_beta   90.00
_cell.angle_gamma   90.00
#
_symmetry.space_group_name_H-M   'P 1'
#
loop_
_entity.id
_entity.type
_entity.pdbx_description
1 polymer ?
#
loop_
_entity_poly.entity_id
_entity_poly.type
_entity_poly.pdbx_seq_one_letter_code
_entity_poly.pdbx_strand_id
1 'polypeptide(L)'
;MIRSVCLQTVGGFSQDLHYCEDSDLWIRLAASYIFGIVKEPLTSYRLHPGTLSTNCPEVLQSFRILIERAFESVPTELLYLRNRAYGHQILYLAWRSLNNRDYKQAIHYRDLALAYYPQIIFSWKCLRLSLAIATLQWLKPDGYSRVLALIYTLRRRTSSSITS
;
A
#
# COMPACT_ATOMS: atom_id res chain seq x y z
N MET A 1 -22.55 6.88 9.61
CA MET A 1 -23.10 8.18 10.08
C MET A 1 -22.39 8.56 11.35
N ILE A 2 -22.19 9.86 11.60
CA ILE A 2 -21.49 10.38 12.79
C ILE A 2 -22.38 11.46 13.41
N ARG A 3 -22.51 11.48 14.74
CA ARG A 3 -23.20 12.57 15.44
C ARG A 3 -22.33 13.83 15.39
N SER A 4 -22.92 15.00 15.15
CA SER A 4 -22.19 16.27 15.03
C SER A 4 -21.28 16.57 16.23
N VAL A 5 -21.75 16.25 17.44
CA VAL A 5 -20.97 16.41 18.67
C VAL A 5 -19.65 15.64 18.62
N CYS A 6 -19.63 14.41 18.08
CA CYS A 6 -18.40 13.62 17.98
C CYS A 6 -17.37 14.27 17.06
N LEU A 7 -17.82 14.87 15.94
CA LEU A 7 -16.93 15.60 15.03
C LEU A 7 -16.35 16.85 15.69
N GLN A 8 -17.16 17.59 16.44
CA GLN A 8 -16.73 18.77 17.18
C GLN A 8 -15.71 18.40 18.28
N THR A 9 -15.95 17.30 19.00
CA THR A 9 -15.03 16.83 20.06
C THR A 9 -13.64 16.49 19.51
N VAL A 10 -13.55 15.89 18.32
CA VAL A 10 -12.24 15.54 17.73
C VAL A 10 -11.62 16.65 16.88
N GLY A 11 -12.29 17.79 16.71
CA GLY A 11 -11.79 18.94 15.95
C GLY A 11 -12.03 18.93 14.44
N GLY A 12 -12.95 18.10 13.94
CA GLY A 12 -13.30 18.08 12.50
C GLY A 12 -12.17 17.59 11.58
N PHE A 13 -12.15 18.05 10.33
CA PHE A 13 -11.10 17.71 9.35
C PHE A 13 -9.87 18.62 9.50
N SER A 14 -8.67 18.06 9.41
CA SER A 14 -7.44 18.83 9.37
C SER A 14 -7.26 19.47 8.00
N GLN A 15 -6.91 20.76 7.97
CA GLN A 15 -6.63 21.50 6.73
C GLN A 15 -5.18 21.31 6.23
N ASP A 16 -4.31 20.71 7.05
CA ASP A 16 -2.89 20.53 6.72
C ASP A 16 -2.62 19.31 5.82
N LEU A 17 -3.64 18.49 5.60
CA LEU A 17 -3.55 17.26 4.81
C LEU A 17 -4.21 17.49 3.46
N HIS A 18 -3.42 17.33 2.39
CA HIS A 18 -3.92 17.36 1.01
C HIS A 18 -4.44 15.99 0.53
N TYR A 19 -4.06 14.94 1.26
CA TYR A 19 -4.57 13.59 1.07
C TYR A 19 -4.74 12.94 2.44
N CYS A 20 -5.70 12.03 2.56
CA CYS A 20 -5.98 11.22 3.74
C CYS A 20 -6.65 11.95 4.91
N GLU A 21 -7.32 13.07 4.64
CA GLU A 21 -8.12 13.85 5.59
C GLU A 21 -9.20 12.98 6.25
N ASP A 22 -9.85 12.12 5.46
CA ASP A 22 -10.80 11.13 5.96
C ASP A 22 -10.13 10.15 6.93
N SER A 23 -8.99 9.59 6.56
CA SER A 23 -8.27 8.61 7.38
C SER A 23 -7.82 9.21 8.71
N ASP A 24 -7.31 10.44 8.70
CA ASP A 24 -6.93 11.18 9.91
C ASP A 24 -8.12 11.36 10.85
N LEU A 25 -9.26 11.82 10.31
CA LEU A 25 -10.49 11.97 11.07
C LEU A 25 -10.95 10.63 11.68
N TRP A 26 -10.93 9.55 10.89
CA TRP A 26 -11.36 8.24 11.38
C TRP A 26 -10.45 7.68 12.46
N ILE A 27 -9.14 7.89 12.38
CA ILE A 27 -8.19 7.48 13.43
C ILE A 27 -8.50 8.23 14.73
N ARG A 28 -8.67 9.55 14.68
CA ARG A 28 -9.01 10.36 15.86
C ARG A 28 -10.37 9.97 16.46
N LEU A 29 -11.36 9.67 15.63
CA LEU A 29 -12.65 9.16 16.11
C LEU A 29 -12.51 7.77 16.77
N ALA A 30 -11.74 6.87 16.18
CA ALA A 30 -11.56 5.51 16.70
C ALA A 30 -10.80 5.49 18.04
N ALA A 31 -9.97 6.51 18.32
CA ALA A 31 -9.31 6.66 19.61
C ALA A 31 -10.28 7.02 20.75
N SER A 32 -11.42 7.67 20.43
CA SER A 32 -12.35 8.21 21.44
C SER A 32 -13.71 7.51 21.46
N TYR A 33 -14.06 6.75 20.43
CA TYR A 33 -15.39 6.17 20.26
C TYR A 33 -15.36 4.76 19.69
N ILE A 34 -16.36 3.96 20.07
CA ILE A 34 -16.60 2.62 19.51
C ILE A 34 -17.45 2.75 18.24
N PHE A 35 -17.09 2.03 17.19
CA PHE A 35 -17.82 2.05 15.94
C PHE A 35 -18.84 0.91 15.86
N GLY A 36 -20.09 1.25 15.54
CA GLY A 36 -21.11 0.28 15.15
C GLY A 36 -20.93 -0.14 13.69
N ILE A 37 -20.92 -1.45 13.43
CA ILE A 37 -20.75 -2.02 12.08
C ILE A 37 -22.11 -2.47 11.56
N VAL A 38 -22.49 -1.97 10.39
CA VAL A 38 -23.64 -2.45 9.62
C VAL A 38 -23.13 -3.38 8.53
N LYS A 39 -23.62 -4.62 8.50
CA LYS A 39 -23.11 -5.68 7.61
C LYS A 39 -23.86 -5.74 6.27
N GLU A 40 -24.45 -4.63 5.84
CA GLU A 40 -25.09 -4.48 4.53
C GLU A 40 -24.33 -3.47 3.65
N PRO A 41 -24.28 -3.68 2.32
CA PRO A 41 -23.73 -2.68 1.41
C PRO A 41 -24.66 -1.47 1.31
N LEU A 42 -24.30 -0.37 1.98
CA LEU A 42 -25.11 0.86 2.02
C LEU A 42 -24.69 1.94 1.02
N THR A 43 -23.52 1.80 0.40
CA THR A 43 -22.94 2.83 -0.47
C THR A 43 -22.36 2.22 -1.74
N SER A 44 -22.44 2.98 -2.84
CA SER A 44 -21.76 2.66 -4.10
C SER A 44 -20.66 3.70 -4.33
N TYR A 45 -19.43 3.25 -4.53
CA TYR A 45 -18.30 4.12 -4.83
C TYR A 45 -18.00 4.11 -6.33
N ARG A 46 -17.88 5.30 -6.94
CA ARG A 46 -17.58 5.45 -8.36
C ARG A 46 -16.07 5.66 -8.56
N LEU A 47 -15.48 4.84 -9.42
CA LEU A 47 -14.08 4.97 -9.82
C LEU A 47 -13.98 5.77 -11.12
N HIS A 48 -13.35 6.95 -11.08
CA HIS A 48 -13.05 7.75 -12.26
C HIS A 48 -11.57 7.63 -12.65
N PRO A 49 -11.24 7.58 -13.95
CA PRO A 49 -9.86 7.79 -14.41
C PRO A 49 -9.42 9.22 -14.05
N GLY A 50 -8.30 9.37 -13.33
CA GLY A 50 -7.75 10.68 -12.96
C GLY A 50 -8.13 11.22 -11.57
N THR A 51 -8.59 10.39 -10.64
CA THR A 51 -8.78 10.83 -9.24
C THR A 51 -7.44 11.22 -8.60
N LEU A 52 -7.45 12.21 -7.71
CA LEU A 52 -6.33 12.71 -6.90
C LEU A 52 -5.33 11.61 -6.46
N SER A 53 -5.83 10.45 -6.06
CA SER A 53 -5.06 9.26 -5.70
C SER A 53 -4.25 8.58 -6.83
N THR A 54 -4.14 9.15 -8.03
CA THR A 54 -3.22 8.66 -9.08
C THR A 54 -1.77 9.04 -8.81
N ASN A 55 -1.49 10.13 -8.09
CA ASN A 55 -0.12 10.54 -7.76
C ASN A 55 0.40 9.79 -6.52
N CYS A 56 0.84 8.54 -6.72
CA CYS A 56 1.27 7.68 -5.62
C CYS A 56 2.44 8.25 -4.79
N PRO A 57 3.44 8.94 -5.38
CA PRO A 57 4.49 9.61 -4.61
C PRO A 57 3.97 10.66 -3.61
N GLU A 58 3.04 11.52 -4.02
CA GLU A 58 2.44 12.52 -3.12
C GLU A 58 1.60 11.84 -2.03
N VAL A 59 0.80 10.84 -2.40
CA VAL A 59 0.01 10.06 -1.42
C VAL A 59 0.92 9.37 -0.40
N LEU A 60 2.10 8.89 -0.80
CA LEU A 60 3.09 8.33 0.13
C LEU A 60 3.58 9.36 1.14
N GLN A 61 3.80 10.62 0.73
CA GLN A 61 4.18 11.68 1.65
C GLN A 61 3.06 11.97 2.65
N SER A 62 1.81 12.04 2.21
CA SER A 62 0.67 12.21 3.11
C SER A 62 0.46 11.03 4.05
N PHE A 63 0.68 9.80 3.60
CA PHE A 63 0.67 8.63 4.49
C PHE A 63 1.75 8.71 5.57
N ARG A 64 2.95 9.23 5.25
CA ARG A 64 3.99 9.45 6.27
C ARG A 64 3.52 10.42 7.33
N ILE A 65 2.99 11.58 6.92
CA ILE A 65 2.48 12.60 7.85
C ILE A 65 1.35 12.01 8.72
N LEU A 66 0.39 11.33 8.09
CA LEU A 66 -0.72 10.67 8.78
C LEU A 66 -0.23 9.66 9.83
N ILE A 67 0.70 8.77 9.44
CA ILE A 67 1.20 7.73 10.33
C ILE A 67 2.01 8.34 11.47
N GLU A 68 2.91 9.29 11.22
CA GLU A 68 3.66 9.92 12.31
C GLU A 68 2.71 10.62 13.29
N ARG A 69 1.79 11.45 12.80
CA ARG A 69 0.78 12.13 13.64
C ARG A 69 -0.06 11.14 14.45
N ALA A 70 -0.51 10.05 13.82
CA ALA A 70 -1.30 9.04 14.51
C ALA A 70 -0.53 8.36 15.65
N PHE A 71 0.79 8.25 15.55
CA PHE A 71 1.63 7.56 16.54
C PHE A 71 2.29 8.49 17.56
N GLU A 72 2.17 9.82 17.43
CA GLU A 72 2.69 10.79 18.41
C GLU A 72 2.09 10.64 19.81
N SER A 73 0.83 10.21 19.90
CA SER A 73 0.07 10.11 21.16
C SER A 73 -0.29 8.67 21.55
N VAL A 74 0.26 7.68 20.84
CA VAL A 74 -0.06 6.26 21.04
C VAL A 74 0.82 5.65 22.14
N PRO A 75 0.25 4.82 23.04
CA PRO A 75 1.03 4.11 24.06
C PRO A 75 2.20 3.30 23.48
N THR A 76 3.30 3.23 24.24
CA THR A 76 4.56 2.58 23.80
C THR A 76 4.35 1.12 23.36
N GLU A 77 3.41 0.41 23.98
CA GLU A 77 3.08 -0.98 23.68
C GLU A 77 2.50 -1.17 22.28
N LEU A 78 2.00 -0.11 21.65
CA LEU A 78 1.41 -0.15 20.32
C LEU A 78 2.37 0.36 19.23
N LEU A 79 3.55 0.88 19.58
CA LEU A 79 4.50 1.43 18.60
C LEU A 79 4.98 0.40 17.56
N TYR A 80 4.95 -0.90 17.90
CA TYR A 80 5.28 -1.96 16.94
C TYR A 80 4.32 -1.99 15.73
N LEU A 81 3.10 -1.44 15.88
CA LEU A 81 2.12 -1.33 14.80
C LEU A 81 2.49 -0.28 13.75
N ARG A 82 3.43 0.63 14.05
CA ARG A 82 3.83 1.70 13.11
C ARG A 82 4.36 1.14 11.80
N ASN A 83 5.27 0.18 11.89
CA ASN A 83 5.85 -0.48 10.72
C ASN A 83 4.79 -1.28 9.94
N ARG A 84 3.84 -1.90 10.67
CA ARG A 84 2.70 -2.59 10.07
C ARG A 84 1.77 -1.63 9.32
N ALA A 85 1.49 -0.45 9.88
CA ALA A 85 0.71 0.60 9.22
C ALA A 85 1.39 1.05 7.93
N TYR A 86 2.70 1.35 7.97
CA TYR A 86 3.49 1.67 6.78
C TYR A 86 3.41 0.58 5.71
N GLY A 87 3.66 -0.68 6.08
CA GLY A 87 3.62 -1.80 5.13
C GLY A 87 2.27 -1.93 4.43
N HIS A 88 1.16 -1.78 5.15
CA HIS A 88 -0.18 -1.85 4.55
C HIS A 88 -0.50 -0.67 3.63
N GLN A 89 -0.16 0.56 4.02
CA GLN A 89 -0.43 1.74 3.20
C GLN A 89 0.43 1.74 1.92
N ILE A 90 1.70 1.33 2.02
CA ILE A 90 2.59 1.22 0.85
C ILE A 90 2.12 0.09 -0.07
N LEU A 91 1.63 -1.05 0.47
CA LEU A 91 1.06 -2.11 -0.36
C LEU A 91 -0.19 -1.64 -1.13
N TYR A 92 -0.99 -0.76 -0.53
CA TYR A 92 -2.10 -0.11 -1.25
C TYR A 92 -1.58 0.73 -2.44
N LEU A 93 -0.51 1.50 -2.25
CA LEU A 93 0.13 2.24 -3.36
C LEU A 93 0.65 1.32 -4.45
N ALA A 94 1.19 0.16 -4.10
CA ALA A 94 1.65 -0.82 -5.10
C ALA A 94 0.50 -1.29 -6.00
N TRP A 95 -0.67 -1.59 -5.43
CA TRP A 95 -1.89 -1.88 -6.19
C TRP A 95 -2.37 -0.68 -7.01
N ARG A 96 -2.27 0.53 -6.45
CA ARG A 96 -2.67 1.75 -7.14
C ARG A 96 -1.78 2.03 -8.36
N SER A 97 -0.46 1.89 -8.23
CA SER A 97 0.48 2.01 -9.34
C SER A 97 0.20 0.97 -10.43
N LEU A 98 -0.20 -0.25 -10.05
CA LEU A 98 -0.61 -1.27 -11.03
C LEU A 98 -1.85 -0.83 -11.83
N ASN A 99 -2.85 -0.25 -11.17
CA ASN A 99 -4.04 0.31 -11.83
C ASN A 99 -3.70 1.50 -12.74
N ASN A 100 -2.70 2.29 -12.36
CA ASN A 100 -2.13 3.36 -13.20
C ASN A 100 -1.27 2.84 -14.37
N ARG A 101 -1.08 1.52 -14.49
CA ARG A 101 -0.19 0.85 -15.46
C ARG A 101 1.29 1.20 -15.28
N ASP A 102 1.68 1.73 -14.12
CA ASP A 102 3.09 1.93 -13.75
C ASP A 102 3.63 0.71 -12.99
N TYR A 103 4.09 -0.27 -13.76
CA TYR A 103 4.62 -1.52 -13.22
C TYR A 103 5.91 -1.35 -12.43
N LYS A 104 6.76 -0.39 -12.82
CA LYS A 104 8.04 -0.16 -12.13
C LYS A 104 7.77 0.35 -10.73
N GLN A 105 6.85 1.32 -10.62
CA GLN A 105 6.43 1.87 -9.35
C GLN A 105 5.68 0.84 -8.49
N ALA A 106 4.85 -0.02 -9.10
CA ALA A 106 4.18 -1.11 -8.39
C ALA A 106 5.17 -2.10 -7.73
N ILE A 107 6.23 -2.49 -8.45
CA ILE A 107 7.29 -3.36 -7.91
C ILE A 107 8.03 -2.64 -6.79
N HIS A 108 8.43 -1.38 -7.02
CA HIS A 108 9.13 -0.58 -6.02
C HIS A 108 8.35 -0.48 -4.71
N TYR A 109 7.05 -0.17 -4.76
CA TYR A 109 6.23 -0.08 -3.54
C TYR A 109 5.98 -1.45 -2.91
N ARG A 110 5.84 -2.53 -3.67
CA ARG A 110 5.75 -3.87 -3.08
C ARG A 110 7.02 -4.18 -2.26
N ASP A 111 8.19 -3.95 -2.84
CA ASP A 111 9.46 -4.27 -2.20
C ASP A 111 9.69 -3.35 -0.98
N LEU A 112 9.30 -2.08 -1.08
CA LEU A 112 9.31 -1.14 0.05
C LEU A 112 8.35 -1.57 1.17
N ALA A 113 7.14 -2.03 0.84
CA ALA A 113 6.18 -2.53 1.83
C ALA A 113 6.71 -3.75 2.59
N LEU A 114 7.38 -4.67 1.88
CA LEU A 114 8.04 -5.84 2.48
C LEU A 114 9.20 -5.45 3.38
N ALA A 115 9.96 -4.40 3.05
CA ALA A 115 11.02 -3.87 3.89
C ALA A 115 10.49 -3.29 5.22
N TYR A 116 9.35 -2.59 5.19
CA TYR A 116 8.72 -2.08 6.42
C TYR A 116 8.05 -3.19 7.24
N TYR A 117 7.35 -4.13 6.60
CA TYR A 117 6.61 -5.17 7.30
C TYR A 117 6.71 -6.53 6.56
N PRO A 118 7.76 -7.33 6.81
CA PRO A 118 8.02 -8.56 6.07
C PRO A 118 6.88 -9.59 6.16
N GLN A 119 6.18 -9.62 7.30
CA GLN A 119 5.05 -10.52 7.54
C GLN A 119 3.87 -10.28 6.56
N ILE A 120 3.83 -9.14 5.87
CA ILE A 120 2.81 -8.85 4.85
C ILE A 120 2.88 -9.83 3.67
N ILE A 121 4.00 -10.53 3.47
CA ILE A 121 4.17 -11.54 2.42
C ILE A 121 3.13 -12.66 2.51
N PHE A 122 2.68 -13.00 3.73
CA PHE A 122 1.66 -14.03 3.96
C PHE A 122 0.23 -13.52 3.73
N SER A 123 0.06 -12.23 3.45
CA SER A 123 -1.26 -11.69 3.14
C SER A 123 -1.69 -12.03 1.72
N TRP A 124 -2.95 -12.43 1.55
CA TRP A 124 -3.53 -12.69 0.23
C TRP A 124 -3.39 -11.50 -0.74
N LYS A 125 -3.43 -10.27 -0.19
CA LYS A 125 -3.24 -9.03 -0.96
C LYS A 125 -1.84 -8.95 -1.58
N CYS A 126 -0.79 -9.34 -0.84
CA CYS A 126 0.58 -9.33 -1.32
C CYS A 126 0.84 -10.45 -2.34
N LEU A 127 0.35 -11.66 -2.05
CA LEU A 127 0.46 -12.80 -2.97
C LEU A 127 -0.22 -12.52 -4.31
N ARG A 128 -1.47 -12.03 -4.27
CA ARG A 128 -2.23 -11.67 -5.46
C ARG A 128 -1.56 -10.54 -6.25
N LEU A 129 -0.96 -9.56 -5.57
CA LEU A 129 -0.21 -8.48 -6.22
C LEU A 129 1.02 -9.03 -6.95
N SER A 130 1.81 -9.87 -6.29
CA SER A 130 3.00 -10.49 -6.87
C SER A 130 2.64 -11.34 -8.09
N LEU A 131 1.55 -12.11 -8.01
CA LEU A 131 1.04 -12.86 -9.16
C LEU A 131 0.61 -11.93 -10.29
N ALA A 132 -0.15 -10.87 -10.00
CA ALA A 132 -0.57 -9.90 -11.01
C ALA A 132 0.64 -9.24 -11.71
N ILE A 133 1.64 -8.79 -10.95
CA ILE A 133 2.90 -8.26 -11.50
C ILE A 133 3.60 -9.29 -12.39
N ALA A 134 3.73 -10.54 -11.95
CA ALA A 134 4.38 -11.61 -12.71
C ALA A 134 3.64 -11.93 -14.02
N THR A 135 2.32 -12.08 -13.98
CA THR A 135 1.50 -12.32 -15.18
C THR A 135 1.63 -11.19 -16.20
N LEU A 136 1.63 -9.94 -15.74
CA LEU A 136 1.75 -8.77 -16.61
C LEU A 136 3.17 -8.58 -17.15
N GLN A 137 4.20 -9.01 -16.41
CA GLN A 137 5.55 -9.11 -16.94
C GLN A 137 5.65 -10.19 -17.99
N TRP A 138 5.00 -11.34 -17.80
CA TRP A 138 5.05 -12.45 -18.74
C TRP A 138 4.29 -12.18 -20.03
N LEU A 139 3.17 -11.45 -19.96
CA LEU A 139 2.37 -11.03 -21.12
C LEU A 139 3.01 -9.89 -21.94
N LYS A 140 4.09 -9.27 -21.45
CA LYS A 140 4.88 -8.36 -22.31
C LYS A 140 5.59 -9.20 -23.38
N PRO A 141 5.64 -8.75 -24.65
CA PRO A 141 6.33 -9.47 -25.73
C PRO A 141 7.76 -9.89 -25.37
N ASP A 142 8.44 -9.08 -24.55
CA ASP A 142 9.82 -9.31 -24.09
C ASP A 142 9.94 -10.05 -22.75
N GLY A 143 8.85 -10.34 -22.05
CA GLY A 143 8.89 -10.92 -20.70
C GLY A 143 9.48 -12.33 -20.70
N TYR A 144 8.95 -13.16 -21.59
CA TYR A 144 9.41 -14.52 -21.78
C TYR A 144 10.85 -14.58 -22.30
N SER A 145 11.22 -13.70 -23.23
CA SER A 145 12.57 -13.66 -23.80
C SER A 145 13.63 -13.22 -22.78
N ARG A 146 13.31 -12.32 -21.83
CA ARG A 146 14.19 -11.95 -20.72
C ARG A 146 14.39 -13.06 -19.70
N VAL A 147 13.33 -13.80 -19.37
CA VAL A 147 13.42 -14.97 -18.47
C VAL A 147 14.28 -16.06 -19.10
N LEU A 148 14.06 -16.35 -20.39
CA LEU A 148 14.93 -17.27 -21.13
C LEU A 148 16.37 -16.77 -21.16
N ALA A 149 16.62 -15.50 -21.48
CA ALA A 149 17.98 -14.95 -21.50
C ALA A 149 18.69 -15.08 -20.15
N LEU A 150 17.97 -14.89 -19.03
CA LEU A 150 18.49 -15.08 -17.67
C LEU A 150 18.83 -16.56 -17.40
N ILE A 151 17.92 -17.48 -17.75
CA ILE A 151 18.15 -18.94 -17.60
C ILE A 151 19.36 -19.37 -18.44
N TYR A 152 19.47 -18.88 -19.68
CA TYR A 152 20.60 -19.16 -20.57
C TYR A 152 21.92 -18.59 -20.00
N THR A 153 21.93 -17.38 -19.43
CA THR A 153 23.14 -16.82 -18.81
C THR A 153 23.55 -17.57 -17.55
N LEU A 154 22.61 -17.98 -16.70
CA LEU A 154 22.88 -18.78 -15.51
C LEU A 154 23.42 -20.16 -15.87
N ARG A 155 22.84 -20.83 -16.87
CA ARG A 155 23.33 -22.14 -17.37
C ARG A 155 24.73 -22.04 -17.97
N ARG A 156 25.07 -20.91 -18.62
CA ARG A 156 26.41 -20.70 -19.18
C ARG A 156 27.47 -20.53 -18.09
N ARG A 157 27.11 -19.90 -16.96
CA ARG A 157 28.00 -19.71 -15.80
C ARG A 157 28.26 -21.01 -15.02
N THR A 158 27.27 -21.89 -14.93
CA THR A 158 27.45 -23.19 -14.25
C THR A 158 28.27 -24.18 -15.08
N SER A 159 28.23 -24.11 -16.41
CA SER A 159 29.10 -24.91 -17.28
C SER A 159 30.56 -24.45 -17.27
N SER A 160 30.85 -23.17 -17.03
CA SER A 160 32.23 -22.67 -16.95
C SER A 160 32.95 -22.99 -15.61
N SER A 161 32.22 -23.41 -14.58
CA SER A 161 32.79 -23.77 -13.27
C SER A 161 33.10 -25.26 -13.10
N ILE A 162 32.85 -26.10 -14.12
CA ILE A 162 33.11 -27.56 -14.08
C ILE A 162 34.37 -27.93 -14.91
N THR A 163 35.01 -26.97 -15.57
CA THR A 163 36.24 -27.16 -16.37
C THR A 163 37.43 -26.40 -15.78
N SER A 164 37.66 -26.50 -14.47
CA SER A 164 38.86 -25.98 -13.79
C SER A 164 39.38 -27.01 -12.81
#